data_AF-A0A1Y5MTE4-F1
#
_entry.id   AF-A0A1Y5MTE4-F1
#
_cell.length_a   1.000
_cell.length_b   1.000
_cell.length_c   1.000
_cell.angle_alpha   90.00
_cell.angle_beta   90.00
_cell.angle_gamma   90.00
#
_symmetry.space_group_name_H-M   'P 1'
#
loop_
_entity.id
_entity.type
_entity.pdbx_description
1 polymer ?
#
loop_
_entity_poly.entity_id
_entity_poly.type
_entity_poly.pdbx_seq_one_letter_code
_entity_poly.pdbx_strand_id
1 'polypeptide(L)'
;MKLIVSSLILAFILIGCGAKPEVIVKTQYQDVYVPVACIEKMPTKPKFSPENLESAKELMGYFLTCEELLKGCVNGSDHKKD
;
A
#
# COMPACT_ATOMS: atom_id res chain seq x y z
N MET A 1 36.89 13.43 -56.25
CA MET A 1 37.00 13.79 -54.82
C MET A 1 35.76 14.51 -54.29
N LYS A 2 35.26 15.59 -54.93
CA LYS A 2 34.05 16.33 -54.49
C LYS A 2 32.77 15.48 -54.32
N LEU A 3 32.51 14.55 -55.24
CA LEU A 3 31.32 13.68 -55.17
C LEU A 3 31.39 12.64 -54.04
N ILE A 4 32.61 12.16 -53.74
CA ILE A 4 32.85 11.16 -52.68
C ILE A 4 32.64 11.81 -51.30
N VAL A 5 33.13 13.05 -51.14
CA VAL A 5 32.93 13.86 -49.93
C VAL A 5 31.45 14.18 -49.74
N SER A 6 30.73 14.55 -50.80
CA SER A 6 29.29 14.82 -50.74
C SER A 6 28.48 13.58 -50.33
N SER A 7 28.84 12.40 -50.85
CA SER A 7 28.18 11.14 -50.49
C SER A 7 28.42 10.74 -49.03
N LEU A 8 29.62 11.02 -48.51
CA LEU A 8 29.98 10.69 -47.13
C LEU A 8 29.21 11.57 -46.13
N ILE A 9 29.06 12.86 -46.43
CA ILE A 9 28.29 13.80 -45.62
C ILE A 9 26.81 13.39 -45.56
N LEU A 10 26.25 12.96 -46.69
CA LEU A 10 24.86 12.49 -46.75
C LEU A 10 24.64 11.21 -45.91
N ALA A 11 25.61 10.30 -45.92
CA ALA A 11 25.57 9.09 -45.11
C ALA A 11 25.57 9.40 -43.61
N PHE A 12 26.36 10.39 -43.15
CA PHE A 12 26.39 10.79 -41.74
C PHE A 12 25.07 11.39 -41.24
N ILE A 13 24.36 12.15 -42.08
CA ILE A 13 23.09 12.78 -41.71
C ILE A 13 21.97 11.73 -41.51
N LEU A 14 21.99 10.64 -42.28
CA LEU A 14 20.96 9.61 -42.23
C LEU A 14 21.09 8.68 -41.00
N ILE A 15 22.30 8.53 -40.44
CA ILE A 15 22.53 7.70 -39.24
C ILE A 15 21.84 8.29 -38.00
N GLY A 16 21.68 9.62 -37.94
CA GLY A 16 21.05 10.31 -36.80
C GLY A 16 19.52 10.21 -36.75
N CYS A 17 18.84 9.85 -37.84
CA CYS A 17 17.37 9.91 -37.93
C CYS A 17 16.67 8.61 -37.43
N GLY A 18 17.42 7.52 -37.25
CA GLY A 18 16.90 6.25 -36.71
C GLY A 18 16.90 6.17 -35.18
N ALA A 19 17.58 7.09 -34.50
CA ALA A 19 17.68 7.13 -33.05
C ALA A 19 16.45 7.79 -32.41
N LYS A 20 15.23 7.43 -32.84
CA LYS A 20 14.08 7.60 -31.97
C LYS A 20 14.26 6.57 -30.86
N PRO A 21 14.50 6.97 -29.60
CA PRO A 21 14.19 6.05 -28.54
C PRO A 21 12.69 5.84 -28.69
N GLU A 22 12.29 4.66 -29.15
CA GLU A 22 11.04 4.10 -28.71
C GLU A 22 11.17 4.07 -27.20
N VAL A 23 10.83 5.19 -26.56
CA VAL A 23 10.62 5.23 -25.13
C VAL A 23 9.38 4.38 -24.98
N ILE A 24 9.56 3.06 -24.99
CA ILE A 24 8.77 2.14 -24.22
C ILE A 24 9.01 2.67 -22.81
N VAL A 25 8.24 3.69 -22.44
CA VAL A 25 8.05 4.06 -21.06
C VAL A 25 7.39 2.80 -20.54
N LYS A 26 8.21 1.83 -20.11
CA LYS A 26 7.77 0.79 -19.21
C LYS A 26 7.31 1.62 -18.03
N THR A 27 6.03 1.96 -18.02
CA THR A 27 5.39 2.65 -16.91
C THR A 27 5.66 1.72 -15.74
N GLN A 28 6.65 2.07 -14.93
CA GLN A 28 6.98 1.32 -13.75
C GLN A 28 5.77 1.52 -12.86
N TYR A 29 4.90 0.52 -12.85
CA TYR A 29 3.80 0.48 -11.91
C TYR A 29 4.43 0.36 -10.54
N GLN A 30 4.27 1.40 -9.72
CA GLN A 30 4.68 1.36 -8.33
C GLN A 30 3.50 0.84 -7.54
N ASP A 31 3.68 -0.33 -6.93
CA ASP A 31 2.70 -0.85 -5.98
C ASP A 31 2.63 0.10 -4.77
N VAL A 32 1.46 0.70 -4.58
CA VAL A 32 1.18 1.52 -3.40
C VAL A 32 0.41 0.65 -2.42
N TYR A 33 1.08 0.25 -1.34
CA TYR A 33 0.43 -0.48 -0.26
C TYR A 33 -0.50 0.46 0.50
N VAL A 34 -1.79 0.20 0.42
CA VAL A 34 -2.79 0.90 1.23
C VAL A 34 -2.95 0.13 2.54
N PRO A 35 -2.76 0.77 3.70
CA PRO A 35 -2.97 0.10 4.98
C PRO A 35 -4.45 -0.26 5.12
N VAL A 36 -4.72 -1.53 5.41
CA VAL A 36 -6.06 -1.99 5.77
C VAL A 36 -6.23 -1.95 7.28
N ALA A 37 -7.44 -1.66 7.73
CA ALA A 37 -7.76 -1.73 9.15
C ALA A 37 -7.60 -3.18 9.63
N CYS A 38 -6.77 -3.41 10.66
CA CYS A 38 -6.59 -4.74 11.23
C CYS A 38 -7.87 -5.26 11.93
N ILE A 39 -8.64 -4.36 12.55
CA ILE A 39 -9.92 -4.68 13.20
C ILE A 39 -11.03 -4.04 12.39
N GLU A 40 -11.87 -4.88 11.77
CA GLU A 40 -13.03 -4.42 11.00
C GLU A 40 -14.07 -3.70 11.89
N LYS A 41 -14.31 -4.24 13.08
CA LYS A 41 -15.25 -3.68 14.05
C LYS A 41 -14.84 -3.99 15.48
N MET A 42 -14.79 -2.95 16.32
CA MET A 42 -14.59 -3.12 17.76
C MET A 42 -15.82 -3.76 18.42
N PRO A 43 -15.65 -4.52 19.52
CA PRO A 43 -16.77 -5.05 20.29
C PRO A 43 -17.67 -3.91 20.79
N THR A 44 -18.93 -4.22 21.09
CA THR A 44 -19.88 -3.22 21.59
C THR A 44 -19.58 -2.91 23.05
N LYS A 45 -19.34 -1.64 23.38
CA LYS A 45 -19.12 -1.21 24.75
C LYS A 45 -20.39 -1.41 25.61
N PRO A 46 -20.31 -2.16 26.73
CA PRO A 46 -21.44 -2.32 27.63
C PRO A 46 -21.73 -1.01 28.39
N LYS A 47 -22.99 -0.83 28.82
CA LYS A 47 -23.40 0.33 29.62
C LYS A 47 -23.05 0.10 31.09
N PHE A 48 -22.39 1.09 31.70
CA PHE A 48 -22.13 1.10 33.13
C PHE A 48 -23.35 1.64 33.90
N SER A 49 -23.68 0.98 35.01
CA SER A 49 -24.69 1.42 35.97
C SER A 49 -24.07 1.47 37.38
N PRO A 50 -24.07 2.63 38.06
CA PRO A 50 -23.53 2.76 39.42
C PRO A 50 -24.20 1.83 40.45
N GLU A 51 -25.46 1.48 40.21
CA GLU A 51 -26.26 0.64 41.10
C GLU A 51 -26.02 -0.86 40.89
N ASN A 52 -25.31 -1.25 39.82
CA ASN A 52 -25.04 -2.64 39.48
C ASN A 52 -23.53 -2.89 39.34
N LEU A 53 -22.95 -3.56 40.33
CA LEU A 53 -21.54 -3.93 40.34
C LEU A 53 -21.14 -4.86 39.18
N GLU A 54 -22.06 -5.71 38.68
CA GLU A 54 -21.75 -6.60 37.55
C GLU A 54 -21.53 -5.80 36.26
N SER A 55 -22.20 -4.66 36.10
CA SER A 55 -21.97 -3.76 34.96
C SER A 55 -20.55 -3.17 34.94
N ALA A 56 -19.93 -3.03 36.12
CA ALA A 56 -18.53 -2.60 36.24
C ALA A 56 -17.58 -3.71 35.76
N LYS A 57 -17.87 -4.96 36.13
CA LYS A 57 -17.10 -6.13 35.73
C LYS A 57 -17.21 -6.43 34.24
N GLU A 58 -18.42 -6.33 33.67
CA GLU A 58 -18.63 -6.44 32.22
C GLU A 58 -17.85 -5.36 31.46
N LEU A 59 -17.85 -4.12 31.97
CA LEU A 59 -17.08 -3.04 31.38
C LEU A 59 -15.56 -3.28 31.46
N MET A 60 -15.06 -3.82 32.57
CA MET A 60 -13.65 -4.21 32.70
C MET A 60 -13.29 -5.34 31.73
N GLY A 61 -14.14 -6.36 31.61
CA GLY A 61 -13.96 -7.44 30.64
C GLY A 61 -13.92 -6.94 29.21
N TYR A 62 -14.81 -6.00 28.85
CA TYR A 62 -14.79 -5.34 27.55
C TYR A 62 -13.43 -4.68 27.25
N PHE A 63 -12.85 -3.94 28.20
CA PHE A 63 -11.54 -3.31 27.97
C PHE A 63 -10.42 -4.33 27.79
N LEU A 64 -10.41 -5.42 28.56
CA LEU A 64 -9.44 -6.51 28.38
C LEU A 64 -9.55 -7.13 26.98
N THR A 65 -10.77 -7.37 26.49
CA THR A 65 -10.95 -7.90 25.12
C THR A 65 -10.47 -6.92 24.05
N CYS A 66 -10.68 -5.61 24.24
CA CYS A 66 -10.16 -4.60 23.34
C CYS A 66 -8.62 -4.60 23.30
N GLU A 67 -7.99 -4.70 24.47
CA GLU A 67 -6.52 -4.75 24.57
C GLU A 67 -5.94 -5.99 23.89
N GLU A 68 -6.57 -7.15 24.05
CA GLU A 68 -6.13 -8.39 23.41
C GLU A 68 -6.25 -8.32 21.89
N LEU A 69 -7.37 -7.80 21.37
CA LEU A 69 -7.56 -7.56 19.93
C LEU A 69 -6.49 -6.61 19.38
N LEU A 70 -6.20 -5.51 20.08
CA LEU A 70 -5.20 -4.53 19.67
C LEU A 70 -3.78 -5.11 19.72
N LYS A 71 -3.47 -5.95 20.72
CA LYS A 71 -2.19 -6.69 20.78
C LYS A 71 -2.02 -7.61 19.58
N GLY A 72 -3.08 -8.29 19.16
CA GLY A 72 -3.07 -9.14 17.97
C GLY A 72 -2.65 -8.36 16.71
N CYS A 73 -3.19 -7.14 16.56
CA CYS A 73 -2.83 -6.26 15.44
C CYS A 73 -1.38 -5.78 15.45
N VAL A 74 -0.85 -5.45 16.62
CA VAL A 74 0.56 -5.01 16.73
C VAL A 74 1.51 -6.17 16.45
N ASN A 75 1.15 -7.39 16.85
CA ASN A 75 1.99 -8.58 16.70
C ASN A 75 1.85 -9.26 15.33
N GLY A 76 0.98 -8.78 14.44
CA GLY A 76 0.75 -9.36 13.12
C GLY A 76 0.03 -10.71 13.13
N SER A 77 -0.60 -11.07 14.26
CA SER A 77 -1.53 -12.20 14.31
C SER A 77 -2.90 -11.69 13.86
N ASP A 78 -3.09 -11.63 12.55
CA ASP A 78 -4.32 -11.13 11.95
C ASP A 78 -5.52 -11.96 12.43
N HIS A 79 -6.42 -11.36 13.22
CA HIS A 79 -7.76 -11.91 13.51
C HIS A 79 -8.69 -11.71 12.32
N LYS A 80 -8.19 -11.95 11.11
CA LYS A 80 -9.00 -12.01 9.90
C LYS A 80 -9.94 -13.21 10.10
N LYS A 81 -11.18 -12.95 10.50
CA LYS A 81 -12.20 -13.98 10.54
C LYS A 81 -12.40 -14.45 9.09
N ASP A 82 -12.11 -15.72 8.85
CA ASP A 82 -12.62 -16.46 7.70
C ASP A 82 -14.16 -16.57 7.78
#